data_AF-A0A445A6A5-F1
#
_entry.id   AF-A0A445A6A5-F1
#
_cell.length_a   1.000
_cell.length_b   1.000
_cell.length_c   1.000
_cell.angle_alpha   90.00
_cell.angle_beta   90.00
_cell.angle_gamma   90.00
#
_symmetry.space_group_name_H-M   'P 1'
#
loop_
_entity.id
_entity.type
_entity.pdbx_description
1 polymer ?
#
loop_
_entity_poly.entity_id
_entity_poly.type
_entity_poly.pdbx_seq_one_letter_code
_entity_poly.pdbx_strand_id
1 'polypeptide(L)'
;MQNKKRRLSKHKELERAKKLEEEKNDPEKGEAAAKKQLWKAAMDRASGIKVHDDPKLLEKSIRKEKKKQQKNAEKWKERIQTRDQLKAEKQQKRSNNISERIHHQKMRKIAKREKKLLRPGFEGRKEGFITEGSS
;
A
#
# COMPACT_ATOMS: atom_id res chain seq x y z
N MET A 1 -25.65 -34.71 -2.52
CA MET A 1 -24.42 -34.03 -2.03
C MET A 1 -24.76 -33.32 -0.72
N GLN A 2 -24.21 -33.76 0.41
CA GLN A 2 -24.49 -33.12 1.70
C GLN A 2 -23.86 -31.73 1.73
N ASN A 3 -24.68 -30.68 1.86
CA ASN A 3 -24.22 -29.29 1.90
C ASN A 3 -23.24 -29.08 3.04
N LYS A 4 -21.99 -28.73 2.71
CA LYS A 4 -20.94 -28.41 3.68
C LYS A 4 -21.37 -27.15 4.45
N LYS A 5 -21.80 -27.31 5.71
CA LYS A 5 -22.16 -26.16 6.56
C LYS A 5 -20.99 -25.17 6.60
N ARG A 6 -21.25 -23.89 6.32
CA ARG A 6 -20.25 -22.82 6.40
C ARG A 6 -19.65 -22.81 7.80
N ARG A 7 -18.31 -22.76 7.89
CA ARG A 7 -17.61 -22.61 9.18
C ARG A 7 -18.03 -21.28 9.80
N LEU A 8 -18.21 -21.28 11.12
CA LEU A 8 -18.55 -20.07 11.86
C LEU A 8 -17.39 -19.08 11.79
N SER A 9 -17.66 -17.80 12.02
CA SER A 9 -16.58 -16.83 12.15
C SER A 9 -15.74 -17.18 13.39
N LYS A 10 -14.42 -16.97 13.32
CA LYS A 10 -13.50 -17.24 14.43
C LYS A 10 -13.88 -16.50 15.72
N HIS A 11 -14.55 -15.34 15.59
CA HIS A 11 -15.03 -14.56 16.73
C HIS A 11 -16.20 -15.28 17.41
N LYS A 12 -17.12 -15.84 16.63
CA LYS A 12 -18.23 -16.64 17.14
C LYS A 12 -17.77 -17.99 17.71
N GLU A 13 -16.69 -18.57 17.18
CA GLU A 13 -16.03 -19.73 17.79
C GLU A 13 -15.39 -19.38 19.13
N LEU A 14 -14.75 -18.21 19.25
CA LEU A 14 -14.16 -17.72 20.50
C LEU A 14 -15.22 -17.47 21.57
N GLU A 15 -16.34 -16.82 21.22
CA GLU A 15 -17.45 -16.60 22.15
C GLU A 15 -18.03 -17.92 22.67
N ARG A 16 -18.14 -18.93 21.80
CA ARG A 16 -18.59 -20.27 22.21
C ARG A 16 -17.58 -20.96 23.13
N ALA A 17 -16.30 -20.88 22.81
CA ALA A 17 -15.24 -21.45 23.64
C ALA A 17 -15.22 -20.83 25.04
N LYS A 18 -15.40 -19.51 25.15
CA LYS A 18 -15.49 -18.80 26.44
C LYS A 18 -16.72 -19.21 27.25
N LYS A 19 -17.89 -19.27 26.62
CA LYS A 19 -19.10 -19.76 27.30
C LYS A 19 -18.96 -21.20 27.80
N LEU A 20 -18.32 -22.06 27.02
CA LEU A 20 -18.03 -23.43 27.43
C LEU A 20 -16.98 -23.52 28.55
N GLU A 21 -16.09 -22.54 28.68
CA GLU A 21 -15.14 -22.44 29.79
C GLU A 21 -15.85 -21.94 31.05
N GLU A 22 -16.73 -20.95 30.93
CA GLU A 22 -17.59 -20.43 32.01
C GLU A 22 -18.50 -21.54 32.57
N GLU A 23 -19.22 -22.28 31.72
CA GLU A 23 -20.10 -23.40 32.11
C GLU A 23 -19.36 -24.56 32.81
N LYS A 24 -18.03 -24.69 32.60
CA LYS A 24 -17.20 -25.70 33.27
C LYS A 24 -16.77 -25.27 34.67
N ASN A 25 -16.68 -23.95 34.91
CA ASN A 25 -16.24 -23.40 36.19
C ASN A 25 -17.37 -23.29 37.22
N ASP A 26 -18.62 -23.60 36.84
CA ASP A 26 -19.77 -23.64 37.75
C ASP A 26 -19.68 -24.80 38.76
N PRO A 27 -19.76 -24.55 40.09
CA PRO A 27 -19.40 -25.53 41.12
C PRO A 27 -20.39 -26.70 41.29
N GLU A 28 -21.68 -26.54 40.96
CA GLU A 28 -22.70 -27.60 41.18
C GLU A 28 -22.93 -28.50 39.95
N LYS A 29 -22.77 -27.96 38.74
CA LYS A 29 -23.10 -28.66 37.48
C LYS A 29 -21.91 -28.78 36.52
N GLY A 30 -20.80 -28.09 36.81
CA GLY A 30 -19.64 -27.98 35.94
C GLY A 30 -18.97 -29.33 35.68
N GLU A 31 -18.82 -30.20 36.69
CA GLU A 31 -18.15 -31.49 36.49
C GLU A 31 -18.94 -32.42 35.55
N ALA A 32 -20.26 -32.50 35.73
CA ALA A 32 -21.12 -33.33 34.89
C ALA A 32 -21.22 -32.77 33.46
N ALA A 33 -21.32 -31.45 33.32
CA ALA A 33 -21.31 -30.78 32.02
C ALA A 33 -19.96 -30.94 31.30
N ALA A 34 -18.85 -30.75 32.01
CA ALA A 34 -17.49 -30.92 31.49
C ALA A 34 -17.28 -32.33 30.93
N LYS A 35 -17.66 -33.37 31.69
CA LYS A 35 -17.58 -34.77 31.25
C LYS A 35 -18.40 -34.98 29.97
N LYS A 36 -19.65 -34.51 29.91
CA LYS A 36 -20.50 -34.62 28.71
C LYS A 36 -19.85 -33.96 27.49
N GLN A 37 -19.30 -32.76 27.66
CA GLN A 37 -18.64 -32.03 26.57
C GLN A 37 -17.35 -32.73 26.11
N LEU A 38 -16.56 -33.29 27.04
CA LEU A 38 -15.35 -34.04 26.73
C LEU A 38 -15.66 -35.28 25.87
N TRP A 39 -16.66 -36.08 26.27
CA TRP A 39 -17.10 -37.24 25.49
C TRP A 39 -17.65 -36.85 24.12
N LYS A 40 -18.45 -35.79 24.05
CA LYS A 40 -18.95 -35.27 22.78
C LYS A 40 -17.81 -34.82 21.87
N ALA A 41 -16.86 -34.05 22.37
CA ALA A 41 -15.71 -33.59 21.60
C ALA A 41 -14.81 -34.75 21.17
N ALA A 42 -14.67 -35.80 21.98
CA ALA A 42 -13.94 -37.02 21.61
C ALA A 42 -14.64 -37.77 20.46
N MET A 43 -15.96 -37.93 20.53
CA MET A 43 -16.75 -38.54 19.45
C MET A 43 -16.69 -37.71 18.16
N ASP A 44 -16.80 -36.38 18.26
CA ASP A 44 -16.69 -35.48 17.11
C ASP A 44 -15.31 -35.58 16.45
N ARG A 45 -14.22 -35.63 17.24
CA ARG A 45 -12.87 -35.86 16.71
C ARG A 45 -12.72 -37.23 16.06
N ALA A 46 -13.24 -38.29 16.67
CA ALA A 46 -13.20 -39.65 16.13
C ALA A 46 -13.99 -39.75 14.80
N SER A 47 -15.08 -39.00 14.65
CA SER A 47 -15.83 -38.89 13.39
C SER A 47 -15.15 -38.01 12.32
N GLY A 48 -14.00 -37.40 12.64
CA GLY A 48 -13.22 -36.57 11.71
C GLY A 48 -13.62 -35.10 11.67
N ILE A 49 -14.47 -34.63 12.59
CA ILE A 49 -14.86 -33.23 12.70
C ILE A 49 -13.73 -32.44 13.38
N LYS A 50 -13.34 -31.30 12.78
CA LYS A 50 -12.33 -30.39 13.36
C LYS A 50 -12.95 -29.58 14.49
N VAL A 51 -12.58 -29.92 15.71
CA VAL A 51 -13.07 -29.29 16.94
C VAL A 51 -12.07 -28.21 17.43
N HIS A 52 -12.56 -26.98 17.64
CA HIS A 52 -11.77 -25.82 18.07
C HIS A 52 -12.29 -25.29 19.42
N ASP A 53 -11.78 -25.84 20.51
CA ASP A 53 -12.31 -25.55 21.85
C ASP A 53 -11.44 -24.56 22.66
N ASP A 54 -10.19 -24.30 22.24
CA ASP A 54 -9.24 -23.53 23.03
C ASP A 54 -9.36 -22.00 22.77
N PRO A 55 -9.81 -21.20 23.75
CA PRO A 55 -10.01 -19.76 23.56
C PRO A 55 -8.68 -19.03 23.29
N LYS A 56 -7.59 -19.45 23.96
CA LYS A 56 -6.24 -18.87 23.79
C LYS A 56 -5.71 -19.05 22.36
N LEU A 57 -5.99 -20.19 21.72
CA LEU A 57 -5.55 -20.45 20.33
C LEU A 57 -6.39 -19.66 19.33
N LEU A 58 -7.71 -19.56 19.56
CA LEU A 58 -8.61 -18.75 18.75
C LEU A 58 -8.21 -17.27 18.79
N GLU A 59 -7.91 -16.71 19.96
CA GLU A 59 -7.40 -15.34 20.12
C GLU A 59 -6.09 -15.12 19.36
N LYS A 60 -5.12 -16.04 19.49
CA LYS A 60 -3.86 -15.97 18.73
C LYS A 60 -4.11 -15.99 17.23
N SER A 61 -5.04 -16.81 16.75
CA SER A 61 -5.38 -16.90 15.33
C SER A 61 -5.98 -15.60 14.79
N ILE A 62 -6.88 -14.98 15.56
CA ILE A 62 -7.49 -13.68 15.25
C ILE A 62 -6.41 -12.60 15.19
N ARG A 63 -5.50 -12.56 16.16
CA ARG A 63 -4.38 -11.60 16.18
C ARG A 63 -3.45 -11.76 14.97
N LYS A 64 -3.13 -13.01 14.58
CA LYS A 64 -2.32 -13.29 13.38
C LYS A 64 -3.01 -12.79 12.11
N GLU A 65 -4.31 -13.00 11.99
CA GLU A 65 -5.10 -12.51 10.85
C GLU A 65 -5.13 -10.99 10.78
N LYS A 66 -5.37 -10.29 11.90
CA LYS A 66 -5.29 -8.82 11.98
C LYS A 66 -3.91 -8.31 11.56
N LYS A 67 -2.83 -8.92 12.07
CA LYS A 67 -1.45 -8.56 11.67
C LYS A 67 -1.19 -8.78 10.17
N LYS A 68 -1.69 -9.88 9.60
CA LYS A 68 -1.57 -10.15 8.16
C LYS A 68 -2.30 -9.09 7.34
N GLN A 69 -3.51 -8.71 7.77
CA GLN A 69 -4.27 -7.66 7.11
C GLN A 69 -3.57 -6.30 7.15
N GLN A 70 -3.00 -5.91 8.30
CA GLN A 70 -2.21 -4.69 8.46
C GLN A 70 -1.01 -4.68 7.51
N LYS A 71 -0.19 -5.74 7.52
CA LYS A 71 0.96 -5.88 6.62
C LYS A 71 0.57 -5.80 5.14
N ASN A 72 -0.56 -6.39 4.77
CA ASN A 72 -1.05 -6.33 3.39
C ASN A 72 -1.48 -4.90 3.02
N ALA A 73 -2.16 -4.20 3.93
CA ALA A 73 -2.57 -2.82 3.71
C ALA A 73 -1.36 -1.86 3.60
N GLU A 74 -0.35 -2.03 4.45
CA GLU A 74 0.92 -1.28 4.39
C GLU A 74 1.63 -1.49 3.05
N LYS A 75 1.85 -2.74 2.66
CA LYS A 75 2.46 -3.07 1.36
C LYS A 75 1.69 -2.50 0.18
N TRP A 76 0.35 -2.46 0.27
CA TRP A 76 -0.46 -1.87 -0.79
C TRP A 76 -0.29 -0.35 -0.86
N LYS A 77 -0.23 0.33 0.29
CA LYS A 77 0.06 1.77 0.37
C LYS A 77 1.45 2.08 -0.19
N GLU A 78 2.48 1.32 0.20
CA GLU A 78 3.85 1.46 -0.33
C GLU A 78 3.87 1.33 -1.86
N ARG A 79 3.20 0.30 -2.41
CA ARG A 79 3.12 0.12 -3.87
C ARG A 79 2.47 1.31 -4.59
N ILE A 80 1.40 1.86 -4.03
CA ILE A 80 0.74 3.05 -4.60
C ILE A 80 1.69 4.25 -4.54
N GLN A 81 2.32 4.49 -3.39
CA GLN A 81 3.28 5.58 -3.22
C GLN A 81 4.45 5.47 -4.21
N THR A 82 5.07 4.29 -4.33
CA THR A 82 6.16 4.07 -5.30
C THR A 82 5.70 4.30 -6.74
N ARG A 83 4.51 3.81 -7.11
CA ARG A 83 3.94 4.05 -8.45
C ARG A 83 3.79 5.55 -8.72
N ASP A 84 3.25 6.29 -7.76
CA ASP A 84 2.96 7.71 -7.92
C ASP A 84 4.25 8.55 -7.94
N GLN A 85 5.23 8.20 -7.11
CA GLN A 85 6.58 8.79 -7.14
C GLN A 85 7.26 8.56 -8.50
N LEU A 86 7.29 7.33 -9.00
CA LEU A 86 7.89 7.01 -10.30
C LEU A 86 7.20 7.75 -11.46
N LYS A 87 5.87 7.94 -11.38
CA LYS A 87 5.12 8.73 -12.36
C LYS A 87 5.50 10.21 -12.29
N ALA A 88 5.58 10.76 -11.08
CA ALA A 88 5.96 12.16 -10.85
C ALA A 88 7.39 12.43 -11.33
N GLU A 89 8.36 11.57 -11.00
CA GLU A 89 9.75 11.68 -11.44
C GLU A 89 9.88 11.64 -12.96
N LYS A 90 9.16 10.73 -13.64
CA LYS A 90 9.15 10.67 -15.10
C LYS A 90 8.58 11.95 -15.72
N GLN A 91 7.50 12.47 -15.13
CA GLN A 91 6.90 13.71 -15.60
C GLN A 91 7.81 14.93 -15.38
N GLN A 92 8.50 14.98 -14.24
CA GLN A 92 9.49 16.02 -13.93
C GLN A 92 10.69 15.97 -14.89
N LYS A 93 11.22 14.77 -15.17
CA LYS A 93 12.27 14.59 -16.18
C LYS A 93 11.80 15.08 -17.56
N ARG A 94 10.56 14.77 -17.94
CA ARG A 94 9.99 15.24 -19.20
C ARG A 94 9.86 16.77 -19.23
N SER A 95 9.38 17.41 -18.16
CA SER A 95 9.26 18.87 -18.12
C SER A 95 10.63 19.55 -18.20
N ASN A 96 11.64 18.99 -17.53
CA ASN A 96 13.01 19.50 -17.55
C ASN A 96 13.62 19.37 -18.95
N ASN A 97 13.50 18.21 -19.60
CA ASN A 97 14.01 18.04 -20.97
C ASN A 97 13.31 18.99 -21.98
N ILE A 98 12.01 19.27 -21.78
CA ILE A 98 11.28 20.23 -22.62
C ILE A 98 11.78 21.65 -22.37
N SER A 99 11.97 22.06 -21.11
CA SER A 99 12.45 23.40 -20.78
C SER A 99 13.89 23.61 -21.27
N GLU A 100 14.76 22.62 -21.10
CA GLU A 100 16.12 22.62 -21.63
C GLU A 100 16.12 22.75 -23.15
N ARG A 101 15.28 21.98 -23.86
CA ARG A 101 15.15 22.09 -25.32
C ARG A 101 14.71 23.49 -25.74
N ILE A 102 13.75 24.08 -25.05
CA ILE A 102 13.28 25.46 -25.30
C ILE A 102 14.42 26.45 -25.05
N HIS A 103 15.15 26.30 -23.95
CA HIS A 103 16.29 27.14 -23.61
C HIS A 103 17.40 27.06 -24.67
N HIS A 104 17.81 25.86 -25.07
CA HIS A 104 18.79 25.66 -26.14
C HIS A 104 18.37 26.30 -27.47
N GLN A 105 17.09 26.21 -27.83
CA GLN A 105 16.59 26.89 -29.03
C GLN A 105 16.67 28.42 -28.91
N LYS A 106 16.34 28.98 -27.73
CA LYS A 106 16.48 30.43 -27.47
C LYS A 106 17.94 30.85 -27.54
N MET A 107 18.85 30.16 -26.86
CA MET A 107 20.29 30.45 -26.87
C MET A 107 20.88 30.34 -28.27
N ARG A 108 20.47 29.35 -29.07
CA ARG A 108 20.91 29.24 -30.47
C ARG A 108 20.44 30.42 -31.33
N LYS A 109 19.23 30.95 -31.09
CA LYS A 109 18.74 32.15 -31.78
C LYS A 109 19.52 33.40 -31.35
N ILE A 110 19.80 33.55 -30.06
CA ILE A 110 20.61 34.65 -29.51
C ILE A 110 22.03 34.61 -30.10
N ALA A 111 22.72 33.47 -30.02
CA ALA A 111 24.07 33.31 -30.58
C ALA A 111 24.14 33.57 -32.09
N LYS A 112 23.10 33.18 -32.86
CA LYS A 112 23.02 33.53 -34.29
C LYS A 112 22.86 35.03 -34.51
N ARG A 113 22.07 35.72 -33.67
CA ARG A 113 21.89 37.18 -33.76
C ARG A 113 23.18 37.90 -33.40
N GLU A 114 23.83 37.53 -32.29
CA GLU A 114 25.11 38.09 -31.87
C GLU A 114 26.19 37.85 -32.94
N LYS A 115 26.31 36.63 -33.47
CA LYS A 115 27.26 36.35 -34.57
C LYS A 115 27.02 37.22 -35.81
N LYS A 116 25.75 37.52 -36.15
CA LYS A 116 25.42 38.44 -37.25
C LYS A 116 25.78 39.88 -36.91
N LEU A 117 25.51 40.31 -35.67
CA LEU A 117 25.83 41.65 -35.18
C LEU A 117 27.34 41.92 -35.15
N LEU A 118 28.13 40.93 -34.73
CA LEU A 118 29.59 41.00 -34.63
C LEU A 118 30.31 40.70 -35.95
N ARG A 119 29.60 40.38 -37.05
CA ARG A 119 30.22 40.03 -38.33
C ARG A 119 30.78 41.32 -38.97
N PRO A 120 32.10 41.46 -39.18
CA PRO A 120 32.66 42.64 -39.82
C PRO A 120 32.10 42.77 -41.24
N GLY A 121 31.62 43.96 -41.59
CA GLY A 121 31.20 44.27 -42.96
C GLY A 121 32.40 44.51 -43.88
N PHE A 122 32.14 44.95 -45.11
CA PHE A 122 33.17 45.32 -46.11
C PHE A 122 34.14 46.40 -45.60
N GLU A 123 33.74 47.22 -44.62
CA GLU A 123 34.56 48.30 -44.01
C GLU A 123 35.10 47.94 -42.60
N GLY A 124 34.96 46.70 -42.13
CA GLY A 124 35.37 46.31 -40.76
C GLY A 124 34.28 46.52 -39.71
N ARG A 125 34.64 46.38 -38.41
CA ARG A 125 33.67 46.48 -37.29
C ARG A 125 33.27 47.95 -37.07
N LYS A 126 32.00 48.29 -37.25
CA LYS A 126 31.43 49.55 -36.73
C LYS A 126 31.16 49.39 -35.23
N GLU A 127 31.88 50.15 -34.41
CA GLU A 127 31.54 50.36 -33.00
C GLU A 127 30.32 51.29 -32.93
N GLY A 128 29.17 50.76 -32.51
CA GLY A 128 28.00 51.57 -32.18
C GLY A 128 26.81 51.43 -33.14
N PHE A 129 25.67 51.03 -32.58
CA PHE A 129 24.37 51.34 -33.17
C PHE A 129 24.09 52.83 -32.91
N ILE A 130 23.95 53.60 -33.97
CA ILE A 130 23.49 55.00 -33.89
C ILE A 130 22.02 54.96 -33.46
N THR A 131 21.77 55.16 -32.17
CA THR A 131 20.50 55.67 -31.64
C THR A 131 20.80 56.78 -30.66
N GLU A 132 21.41 57.86 -31.15
CA GLU A 132 21.25 59.19 -30.57
C GLU A 132 20.27 59.94 -31.46
N GLY A 133 19.10 60.30 -30.90
CA GLY A 133 18.17 61.23 -31.53
C GLY A 133 16.81 60.63 -31.92
N SER A 134 15.88 60.62 -30.97
CA SER A 134 14.53 61.17 -31.19
C SER A 134 13.88 61.46 -29.84
N SER A 135 13.84 62.75 -29.51
CA SER A 135 12.97 63.33 -28.48
C SER A 135 11.50 63.03 -28.72
#